data_AF-A0A3C8CCQ5-F1
#
_entry.id   AF-A0A3C8CCQ5-F1
#
_cell.length_a   1.000
_cell.length_b   1.000
_cell.length_c   1.000
_cell.angle_alpha   90.00
_cell.angle_beta   90.00
_cell.angle_gamma   90.00
#
_symmetry.space_group_name_H-M   'P 1'
#
loop_
_entity.id
_entity.type
_entity.pdbx_description
1 polymer ?
#
loop_
_entity_poly.entity_id
_entity_poly.type
_entity_poly.pdbx_seq_one_letter_code
_entity_poly.pdbx_strand_id
1 'polypeptide(L)'
;MVEKKVTLKLWSFYWNGGKMRESPNPIQENPVPEIMDKKSTNILLKIGILIFGFLPQNSFADLNELIQQGDSALTTGNIKIAEQAFAKALELDPENYRLLKSLGEIKFEKEQYAEAEKLVTRILAMPITRGRNVLVHLKGESEPLEAELVDETVMMIPENVDAAENDVAEKFLTGPVIDPIPHYRLFFKKAGKIKLVPKNNARIQYIGVPPRIHEKMVIRLAEIKKQIIAASGVGTDEVEMVELEGGCFIMGSEGENMDEKPVHEVCLSPFKMDKYEVTQSQYQATLGRNPSRFVGAKLPVERVNWPDANEYCRKLGKRLPTEAEWEYAARGG
;
A
#
# COMPACT_ATOMS: atom_id res chain seq x y z
N MET A 1 -40.78 28.17 -9.24
CA MET A 1 -40.16 26.96 -9.81
C MET A 1 -39.00 26.59 -8.90
N VAL A 2 -39.02 25.39 -8.31
CA VAL A 2 -37.92 24.88 -7.48
C VAL A 2 -36.89 24.27 -8.43
N GLU A 3 -35.68 24.83 -8.48
CA GLU A 3 -34.58 24.40 -9.34
C GLU A 3 -34.10 23.00 -8.94
N LYS A 4 -34.13 22.01 -9.85
CA LYS A 4 -33.74 20.62 -9.56
C LYS A 4 -32.31 20.34 -10.06
N LYS A 5 -31.34 20.22 -9.14
CA LYS A 5 -29.94 19.86 -9.42
C LYS A 5 -29.70 18.36 -9.25
N VAL A 6 -29.06 17.69 -10.22
CA VAL A 6 -28.87 16.23 -10.28
C VAL A 6 -27.38 15.84 -10.39
N THR A 7 -26.91 14.87 -9.61
CA THR A 7 -25.49 14.43 -9.55
C THR A 7 -25.27 13.11 -10.29
N LEU A 8 -24.24 12.99 -11.14
CA LEU A 8 -23.97 11.76 -11.90
C LEU A 8 -23.58 10.56 -11.00
N LYS A 9 -24.00 9.37 -11.45
CA LYS A 9 -23.93 8.05 -10.82
C LYS A 9 -22.61 7.76 -10.09
N LEU A 10 -22.73 7.26 -8.86
CA LEU A 10 -21.68 6.63 -8.09
C LEU A 10 -21.77 5.12 -8.32
N TRP A 11 -20.70 4.47 -8.78
CA TRP A 11 -20.71 3.04 -9.06
C TRP A 11 -20.98 2.23 -7.77
N SER A 12 -22.17 1.62 -7.70
CA SER A 12 -22.53 0.55 -6.78
C SER A 12 -22.69 -0.72 -7.60
N PHE A 13 -21.76 -1.67 -7.48
CA PHE A 13 -22.00 -3.05 -7.92
C PHE A 13 -22.94 -3.71 -6.91
N TYR A 14 -24.18 -3.97 -7.30
CA TYR A 14 -25.08 -4.87 -6.57
C TYR A 14 -25.04 -6.25 -7.24
N TRP A 15 -24.57 -7.25 -6.50
CA TRP A 15 -24.60 -8.65 -6.87
C TRP A 15 -25.88 -9.28 -6.29
N ASN A 16 -26.84 -9.63 -7.15
CA ASN A 16 -27.95 -10.49 -6.77
C ASN A 16 -27.82 -11.81 -7.53
N GLY A 17 -27.63 -12.89 -6.77
CA GLY A 17 -27.23 -14.19 -7.30
C GLY A 17 -28.25 -14.82 -8.24
N GLY A 18 -27.76 -15.42 -9.34
CA GLY A 18 -28.56 -16.29 -10.19
C GLY A 18 -27.90 -16.70 -11.51
N LYS A 19 -27.06 -17.74 -11.46
CA LYS A 19 -26.57 -18.61 -12.56
C LYS A 19 -25.84 -17.97 -13.76
N MET A 20 -24.58 -18.40 -13.93
CA MET A 20 -23.76 -18.19 -15.13
C MET A 20 -24.41 -18.81 -16.38
N ARG A 21 -24.51 -18.03 -17.45
CA ARG A 21 -24.53 -18.52 -18.84
C ARG A 21 -23.40 -17.82 -19.59
N GLU A 22 -22.61 -18.61 -20.30
CA GLU A 22 -21.46 -18.19 -21.09
C GLU A 22 -21.87 -17.25 -22.22
N SER A 23 -21.10 -16.18 -22.44
CA SER A 23 -21.29 -15.22 -23.53
C SER A 23 -20.69 -15.78 -24.83
N PRO A 24 -21.36 -15.66 -26.00
CA PRO A 24 -20.87 -16.15 -27.27
C PRO A 24 -20.03 -15.07 -27.96
N ASN A 25 -18.83 -14.81 -27.46
CA ASN A 25 -17.70 -14.37 -28.27
C ASN A 25 -16.42 -14.37 -27.43
N PRO A 26 -15.32 -14.95 -27.94
CA PRO A 26 -14.13 -15.21 -27.15
C PRO A 26 -13.44 -13.91 -26.79
N ILE A 27 -13.38 -13.63 -25.49
CA ILE A 27 -12.38 -12.71 -24.95
C ILE A 27 -11.04 -13.33 -25.30
N GLN A 28 -10.20 -12.58 -26.01
CA GLN A 28 -8.80 -12.93 -26.21
C GLN A 28 -8.17 -12.99 -24.81
N GLU A 29 -8.10 -14.19 -24.24
CA GLU A 29 -7.34 -14.45 -23.03
C GLU A 29 -5.89 -14.11 -23.32
N ASN A 30 -5.42 -12.99 -22.79
CA ASN A 30 -3.98 -12.82 -22.64
C ASN A 30 -3.51 -13.96 -21.74
N PRO A 31 -2.56 -14.79 -22.19
CA PRO A 31 -2.20 -15.99 -21.47
C PRO A 31 -1.75 -15.64 -20.06
N VAL A 32 -2.40 -16.26 -19.08
CA VAL A 32 -1.85 -16.40 -17.73
C VAL A 32 -0.46 -16.98 -17.90
N PRO A 33 0.62 -16.34 -17.39
CA PRO A 33 1.94 -16.93 -17.50
C PRO A 33 1.91 -18.27 -16.76
N GLU A 34 2.03 -19.31 -17.58
CA GLU A 34 2.18 -20.70 -17.19
C GLU A 34 3.20 -20.78 -16.05
N ILE A 35 2.81 -21.41 -14.94
CA ILE A 35 3.73 -21.76 -13.86
C ILE A 35 4.67 -22.82 -14.43
N MET A 36 5.73 -22.37 -15.12
CA MET A 36 6.84 -23.21 -15.52
C MET A 36 7.70 -23.50 -14.30
N ASP A 37 7.32 -24.56 -13.58
CA ASP A 37 8.31 -25.37 -12.88
C ASP A 37 9.02 -26.26 -13.91
N LYS A 38 10.24 -25.85 -14.29
CA LYS A 38 11.42 -26.68 -14.61
C LYS A 38 12.50 -25.81 -15.23
N LYS A 39 13.14 -24.98 -14.39
CA LYS A 39 14.55 -24.55 -14.45
C LYS A 39 14.77 -23.48 -13.38
N SER A 40 14.84 -23.94 -12.13
CA SER A 40 15.56 -23.23 -11.06
C SER A 40 17.05 -23.28 -11.40
N THR A 41 17.47 -22.45 -12.34
CA THR A 41 18.88 -22.29 -12.71
C THR A 41 19.03 -20.90 -13.31
N ASN A 42 19.75 -20.02 -12.61
CA ASN A 42 20.27 -18.72 -13.09
C ASN A 42 19.33 -17.50 -13.09
N ILE A 43 18.54 -17.27 -12.03
CA ILE A 43 18.06 -15.90 -11.70
C ILE A 43 19.08 -15.12 -10.85
N LEU A 44 20.03 -15.80 -10.20
CA LEU A 44 21.10 -15.16 -9.41
C LEU A 44 22.21 -14.51 -10.26
N LEU A 45 22.30 -14.77 -11.57
CA LEU A 45 23.45 -14.35 -12.39
C LEU A 45 23.20 -13.12 -13.29
N LYS A 46 22.03 -12.46 -13.20
CA LYS A 46 21.70 -11.27 -14.00
C LYS A 46 21.08 -10.12 -13.18
N ILE A 47 21.24 -10.12 -11.87
CA ILE A 47 21.24 -8.84 -11.16
C ILE A 47 22.61 -8.26 -11.48
N GLY A 48 22.65 -7.33 -12.43
CA GLY A 48 23.83 -6.48 -12.57
C GLY A 48 24.13 -5.97 -11.17
N ILE A 49 25.27 -6.38 -10.63
CA ILE A 49 25.79 -5.91 -9.36
C ILE A 49 26.01 -4.42 -9.60
N LEU A 50 24.96 -3.64 -9.35
CA LEU A 50 25.05 -2.21 -9.23
C LEU A 50 26.15 -2.01 -8.20
N ILE A 51 27.21 -1.31 -8.58
CA ILE A 51 28.40 -1.11 -7.76
C ILE A 51 27.93 -0.47 -6.44
N PHE A 52 27.73 -1.30 -5.42
CA PHE A 52 27.24 -0.88 -4.11
C PHE A 52 28.43 -0.33 -3.35
N GLY A 53 28.29 0.92 -2.89
CA GLY A 53 29.35 1.68 -2.24
C GLY A 53 30.07 0.84 -1.18
N PHE A 54 31.39 0.78 -1.32
CA PHE A 54 32.29 0.20 -0.32
C PHE A 54 32.09 0.95 0.99
N LEU A 55 31.28 0.39 1.89
CA LEU A 55 31.13 0.92 3.24
C LEU A 55 32.31 0.44 4.08
N PRO A 56 33.10 1.37 4.67
CA PRO A 56 34.26 1.00 5.47
C PRO A 56 33.81 0.14 6.67
N GLN A 57 34.53 -0.95 6.98
CA GLN A 57 34.09 -1.90 8.02
C GLN A 57 33.85 -1.29 9.40
N ASN A 58 34.48 -0.14 9.71
CA ASN A 58 34.22 0.59 10.95
C ASN A 58 32.78 1.13 11.05
N SER A 59 32.11 1.38 9.92
CA SER A 59 30.74 1.89 9.89
C SER A 59 29.67 0.82 10.15
N PHE A 60 30.04 -0.46 10.30
CA PHE A 60 29.09 -1.54 10.61
C PHE A 60 28.55 -1.39 12.03
N ALA A 61 29.43 -1.04 12.99
CA ALA A 61 29.05 -0.77 14.37
C ALA A 61 28.13 0.45 14.42
N ASP A 62 28.52 1.54 13.77
CA ASP A 62 27.75 2.78 13.71
C ASP A 62 26.33 2.55 13.15
N LEU A 63 26.20 1.79 12.04
CA LEU A 63 24.90 1.48 11.44
C LEU A 63 24.00 0.70 12.41
N ASN A 64 24.53 -0.35 13.04
CA ASN A 64 23.75 -1.20 13.94
C ASN A 64 23.40 -0.48 15.25
N GLU A 65 24.27 0.38 15.75
CA GLU A 65 24.01 1.24 16.90
C GLU A 65 22.89 2.25 16.60
N LEU A 66 22.92 2.90 15.44
CA LEU A 66 21.85 3.81 15.01
C LEU A 66 20.51 3.09 14.85
N ILE A 67 20.50 1.89 14.27
CA ILE A 67 19.28 1.07 14.16
C ILE A 67 18.74 0.74 15.55
N GLN A 68 19.58 0.27 16.47
CA GLN A 68 19.19 -0.08 17.82
C GLN A 68 18.69 1.14 18.62
N GLN A 69 19.35 2.29 18.47
CA GLN A 69 18.92 3.55 19.06
C GLN A 69 17.53 3.93 18.55
N GLY A 70 17.30 3.82 17.24
CA GLY A 70 16.01 4.11 16.64
C GLY A 70 14.90 3.18 17.15
N ASP A 71 15.15 1.88 17.20
CA ASP A 71 14.19 0.87 17.67
C ASP A 71 13.85 1.06 19.17
N SER A 72 14.87 1.35 20.01
CA SER A 72 14.68 1.65 21.43
C SER A 72 13.89 2.95 21.63
N ALA A 73 14.18 3.97 20.81
CA ALA A 73 13.46 5.24 20.83
C ALA A 73 11.98 5.07 20.45
N LEU A 74 11.65 4.23 19.46
CA LEU A 74 10.25 3.89 19.15
C LEU A 74 9.55 3.19 20.33
N THR A 75 10.24 2.25 20.98
CA THR A 75 9.67 1.50 22.12
C THR A 75 9.38 2.42 23.33
N THR A 76 10.19 3.47 23.50
CA THR A 76 10.02 4.48 24.56
C THR A 76 9.16 5.67 24.14
N GLY A 77 8.59 5.65 22.93
CA GLY A 77 7.73 6.71 22.39
C GLY A 77 8.47 7.98 21.98
N ASN A 78 9.81 7.97 21.92
CA ASN A 78 10.62 9.11 21.53
C ASN A 78 10.79 9.19 20.00
N ILE A 79 9.73 9.61 19.31
CA ILE A 79 9.65 9.67 17.84
C ILE A 79 10.76 10.54 17.23
N LYS A 80 11.14 11.65 17.89
CA LYS A 80 12.18 12.55 17.40
C LYS A 80 13.56 11.88 17.37
N ILE A 81 13.93 11.17 18.43
CA ILE A 81 15.20 10.42 18.47
C ILE A 81 15.17 9.29 17.44
N ALA A 82 14.04 8.56 17.34
CA ALA A 82 13.89 7.50 16.35
C ALA A 82 14.09 7.99 14.92
N GLU A 83 13.44 9.10 14.56
CA GLU A 83 13.56 9.73 13.25
C GLU A 83 15.02 10.11 12.93
N GLN A 84 15.70 10.75 13.88
CA GLN A 84 17.09 11.19 13.69
C GLN A 84 18.04 9.99 13.54
N ALA A 85 17.87 8.95 14.34
CA ALA A 85 18.69 7.75 14.29
C ALA A 85 18.49 7.00 12.97
N PHE A 86 17.25 6.77 12.55
CA PHE A 86 16.96 6.10 11.28
C PHE A 86 17.36 6.93 10.06
N ALA A 87 17.25 8.26 10.10
CA ALA A 87 17.72 9.12 9.01
C ALA A 87 19.24 8.98 8.79
N LYS A 88 20.03 9.04 9.88
CA LYS A 88 21.48 8.80 9.82
C LYS A 88 21.82 7.38 9.37
N ALA A 89 21.08 6.38 9.86
CA ALA A 89 21.27 5.00 9.41
C ALA A 89 20.99 4.85 7.91
N LEU A 90 19.99 5.56 7.38
CA LEU A 90 19.62 5.51 5.97
C LEU A 90 20.68 6.19 5.08
N GLU A 91 21.42 7.17 5.58
CA GLU A 91 22.59 7.73 4.88
C GLU A 91 23.69 6.67 4.69
N LEU A 92 23.87 5.81 5.69
CA LEU A 92 24.83 4.70 5.63
C LEU A 92 24.32 3.52 4.80
N ASP A 93 23.00 3.28 4.76
CA ASP A 93 22.39 2.16 4.01
C ASP A 93 21.12 2.59 3.25
N PRO A 94 21.26 3.32 2.12
CA PRO A 94 20.13 3.99 1.47
C PRO A 94 19.05 3.05 0.92
N GLU A 95 19.41 1.82 0.60
CA GLU A 95 18.49 0.81 0.03
C GLU A 95 17.88 -0.11 1.10
N ASN A 96 18.03 0.23 2.37
CA ASN A 96 17.47 -0.54 3.47
C ASN A 96 15.96 -0.30 3.58
N TYR A 97 15.15 -1.22 3.05
CA TYR A 97 13.69 -1.09 3.09
C TYR A 97 13.13 -0.99 4.51
N ARG A 98 13.81 -1.56 5.52
CA ARG A 98 13.37 -1.50 6.92
C ARG A 98 13.50 -0.08 7.45
N LEU A 99 14.61 0.60 7.16
CA LEU A 99 14.81 2.01 7.51
C LEU A 99 13.82 2.93 6.78
N LEU A 100 13.65 2.72 5.47
CA LEU A 100 12.66 3.46 4.68
C LEU A 100 11.25 3.29 5.24
N LYS A 101 10.88 2.06 5.65
CA LYS A 101 9.59 1.75 6.26
C LYS A 101 9.41 2.49 7.58
N SER A 102 10.37 2.36 8.50
CA SER A 102 10.29 3.01 9.82
C SER A 102 10.19 4.54 9.68
N LEU A 103 11.00 5.15 8.81
CA LEU A 103 10.90 6.57 8.52
C LEU A 103 9.56 6.93 7.88
N GLY A 104 9.06 6.15 6.92
CA GLY A 104 7.77 6.38 6.28
C GLY A 104 6.60 6.34 7.26
N GLU A 105 6.64 5.41 8.22
CA GLU A 105 5.65 5.32 9.32
C GLU A 105 5.73 6.55 10.24
N ILE A 106 6.94 6.95 10.66
CA ILE A 106 7.16 8.16 11.46
C ILE A 106 6.65 9.41 10.73
N LYS A 107 6.96 9.56 9.44
CA LYS A 107 6.49 10.69 8.63
C LYS A 107 4.96 10.73 8.54
N PHE A 108 4.32 9.57 8.39
CA PHE A 108 2.86 9.45 8.40
C PHE A 108 2.26 9.88 9.75
N GLU A 109 2.81 9.42 10.87
CA GLU A 109 2.34 9.78 12.22
C GLU A 109 2.49 11.27 12.52
N LYS A 110 3.51 11.91 11.95
CA LYS A 110 3.74 13.35 12.05
C LYS A 110 2.94 14.17 11.02
N GLU A 111 2.01 13.56 10.30
CA GLU A 111 1.21 14.18 9.23
C GLU A 111 2.04 14.75 8.07
N GLN A 112 3.29 14.31 7.93
CA GLN A 112 4.22 14.68 6.84
C GLN A 112 4.00 13.74 5.64
N TYR A 113 2.80 13.80 5.07
CA TYR A 113 2.32 12.80 4.10
C TYR A 113 3.10 12.80 2.78
N ALA A 114 3.58 13.95 2.31
CA ALA A 114 4.37 14.03 1.08
C ALA A 114 5.73 13.34 1.23
N GLU A 115 6.38 13.49 2.38
CA GLU A 115 7.62 12.80 2.72
C GLU A 115 7.38 11.29 2.91
N ALA A 116 6.27 10.92 3.59
CA ALA A 116 5.88 9.53 3.74
C ALA A 116 5.65 8.84 2.39
N GLU A 117 4.96 9.52 1.45
CA GLU A 117 4.72 9.00 0.10
C GLU A 117 6.02 8.68 -0.64
N LYS A 118 7.01 9.60 -0.57
CA LYS A 118 8.32 9.41 -1.22
C LYS A 118 9.03 8.16 -0.68
N LEU A 119 9.04 7.98 0.64
CA LEU A 119 9.70 6.84 1.28
C LEU A 119 9.01 5.52 0.93
N VAL A 120 7.69 5.46 1.05
CA VAL A 120 6.90 4.25 0.74
C VAL A 120 6.99 3.88 -0.73
N THR A 121 6.94 4.86 -1.63
CA THR A 121 7.09 4.63 -3.08
C THR A 121 8.46 4.06 -3.42
N ARG A 122 9.52 4.51 -2.73
CA ARG A 122 10.87 3.95 -2.89
C ARG A 122 10.93 2.47 -2.52
N ILE A 123 10.22 2.06 -1.46
CA ILE A 123 10.10 0.63 -1.07
C ILE A 123 9.35 -0.16 -2.13
N LEU A 124 8.25 0.37 -2.65
CA LEU A 124 7.44 -0.31 -3.68
C LEU A 124 8.16 -0.42 -5.03
N ALA A 125 9.17 0.40 -5.30
CA ALA A 125 10.02 0.29 -6.47
C ALA A 125 11.11 -0.80 -6.35
N MET A 126 11.33 -1.34 -5.14
CA MET A 126 12.31 -2.41 -4.91
C MET A 126 11.77 -3.78 -5.36
N PRO A 127 12.65 -4.72 -5.79
CA PRO A 127 12.23 -6.05 -6.20
C PRO A 127 11.61 -6.84 -5.03
N ILE A 128 10.54 -7.59 -5.29
CA ILE A 128 9.92 -8.47 -4.30
C ILE A 128 10.70 -9.79 -4.21
N THR A 129 10.97 -10.28 -2.99
CA THR A 129 11.72 -11.52 -2.78
C THR A 129 10.88 -12.67 -2.25
N ARG A 130 11.36 -13.91 -2.46
CA ARG A 130 10.89 -15.08 -1.72
C ARG A 130 11.72 -15.24 -0.45
N GLY A 131 11.12 -14.97 0.71
CA GLY A 131 11.81 -14.99 2.01
C GLY A 131 12.64 -13.74 2.30
N ARG A 132 13.35 -13.74 3.44
CA ARG A 132 14.22 -12.63 3.89
C ARG A 132 15.65 -12.86 3.41
N ASN A 133 15.86 -12.76 2.10
CA ASN A 133 17.19 -12.92 1.50
C ASN A 133 18.07 -11.71 1.82
N VAL A 134 19.31 -11.97 2.22
CA VAL A 134 20.27 -10.94 2.59
C VAL A 134 21.67 -11.28 2.06
N LEU A 135 22.45 -10.23 1.84
CA LEU A 135 23.90 -10.28 1.73
C LEU A 135 24.49 -9.93 3.09
N VAL A 136 25.31 -10.84 3.62
CA VAL A 136 25.97 -10.69 4.92
C VAL A 136 27.41 -10.26 4.67
N HIS A 137 27.72 -9.03 5.03
CA HIS A 137 29.09 -8.51 4.97
C HIS A 137 29.75 -8.76 6.33
N LEU A 138 30.71 -9.70 6.37
CA LEU A 138 31.45 -10.04 7.59
C LEU A 138 32.73 -9.21 7.71
N LYS A 139 33.08 -8.80 8.92
CA LYS A 139 34.35 -8.10 9.18
C LYS A 139 35.53 -9.01 8.80
N GLY A 140 36.54 -8.44 8.15
CA GLY A 140 37.70 -9.19 7.63
C GLY A 140 37.45 -10.00 6.35
N GLU A 141 36.21 -10.15 5.87
CA GLU A 141 35.92 -10.81 4.59
C GLU A 141 35.73 -9.77 3.47
N SER A 142 36.21 -10.07 2.27
CA SER A 142 36.13 -9.17 1.10
C SER A 142 34.84 -9.33 0.29
N GLU A 143 34.23 -10.51 0.33
CA GLU A 143 33.02 -10.82 -0.43
C GLU A 143 31.85 -11.06 0.52
N PRO A 144 30.65 -10.51 0.24
CA PRO A 144 29.48 -10.80 1.04
C PRO A 144 29.01 -12.24 0.85
N LEU A 145 28.48 -12.83 1.91
CA LEU A 145 27.90 -14.16 1.90
C LEU A 145 26.39 -14.11 1.72
N GLU A 146 25.85 -14.94 0.83
CA GLU A 146 24.40 -15.09 0.69
C GLU A 146 23.78 -15.87 1.85
N ALA A 147 22.77 -15.29 2.49
CA ALA A 147 22.02 -15.93 3.55
C ALA A 147 20.52 -15.63 3.48
N GLU A 148 19.75 -16.39 4.24
CA GLU A 148 18.41 -16.02 4.65
C GLU A 148 18.43 -15.58 6.12
N LEU A 149 17.86 -14.41 6.39
CA LEU A 149 17.70 -13.88 7.72
C LEU A 149 16.53 -14.58 8.41
N VAL A 150 16.86 -15.48 9.33
CA VAL A 150 15.88 -16.23 10.13
C VAL A 150 15.40 -15.37 11.28
N ASP A 151 16.30 -14.58 11.86
CA ASP A 151 15.96 -13.71 12.98
C ASP A 151 16.95 -12.55 13.11
N GLU A 152 16.43 -11.38 13.43
CA GLU A 152 17.19 -10.15 13.67
C GLU A 152 17.56 -9.99 15.15
N THR A 153 16.94 -10.79 16.02
CA THR A 153 16.98 -10.65 17.47
C THR A 153 17.05 -12.02 18.14
N VAL A 154 18.25 -12.60 18.24
CA VAL A 154 18.48 -13.83 19.04
C VAL A 154 19.45 -13.57 20.20
N MET A 155 19.02 -14.00 21.39
CA MET A 155 19.87 -14.06 22.58
C MET A 155 20.58 -15.42 22.64
N MET A 156 21.86 -15.40 23.04
CA MET A 156 22.57 -16.63 23.42
C MET A 156 22.62 -16.73 24.94
N ILE A 157 22.45 -17.94 25.45
CA ILE A 157 22.88 -18.29 26.80
C ILE A 157 24.41 -18.40 26.74
N PRO A 158 25.18 -17.69 27.58
CA PRO A 158 26.63 -17.79 27.59
C PRO A 158 27.08 -19.24 27.81
N GLU A 159 28.16 -19.68 27.14
CA GLU A 159 28.68 -21.06 27.25
C GLU A 159 29.08 -21.45 28.69
N ASN A 160 29.25 -20.46 29.56
CA ASN A 160 29.68 -20.62 30.96
C ASN A 160 28.51 -20.78 31.94
N VAL A 161 27.27 -20.89 31.43
CA VAL A 161 26.06 -21.00 32.25
C VAL A 161 25.46 -22.37 32.01
N ASP A 162 25.54 -23.23 33.03
CA ASP A 162 24.95 -24.56 32.97
C ASP A 162 23.43 -24.46 32.79
N ALA A 163 22.92 -25.03 31.69
CA ALA A 163 21.49 -25.05 31.37
C ALA A 163 20.63 -25.84 32.37
N ALA A 164 21.25 -26.39 33.43
CA ALA A 164 20.61 -27.11 34.52
C ALA A 164 20.17 -26.20 35.69
N GLU A 165 20.57 -24.93 35.72
CA GLU A 165 20.01 -23.97 36.68
C GLU A 165 18.69 -23.40 36.15
N ASN A 166 17.59 -23.84 36.77
CA ASN A 166 16.21 -23.38 36.50
C ASN A 166 16.05 -21.83 36.51
N ASP A 167 17.00 -21.10 37.09
CA ASP A 167 17.02 -19.64 37.20
C ASP A 167 17.22 -18.90 35.86
N VAL A 168 17.88 -19.53 34.88
CA VAL A 168 18.19 -18.88 33.60
C VAL A 168 16.93 -18.82 32.72
N ALA A 169 16.16 -19.91 32.70
CA ALA A 169 14.87 -19.97 32.01
C ALA A 169 13.85 -19.02 32.66
N GLU A 170 13.82 -18.91 34.00
CA GLU A 170 12.96 -17.96 34.70
C GLU A 170 13.32 -16.50 34.44
N LYS A 171 14.62 -16.14 34.31
CA LYS A 171 15.05 -14.79 33.91
C LYS A 171 14.55 -14.39 32.52
N PHE A 172 14.39 -15.34 31.59
CA PHE A 172 13.77 -15.08 30.28
C PHE A 172 12.25 -14.90 30.35
N LEU A 173 11.60 -15.43 31.39
CA LEU A 173 10.15 -15.42 31.57
C LEU A 173 9.65 -14.28 32.48
N THR A 174 10.49 -13.72 33.35
CA THR A 174 10.03 -12.89 34.50
C THR A 174 10.64 -11.49 34.63
N GLY A 175 11.48 -11.02 33.71
CA GLY A 175 12.07 -9.67 33.80
C GLY A 175 12.23 -8.95 32.46
N PRO A 176 12.32 -7.59 32.45
CA PRO A 176 12.71 -6.87 31.25
C PRO A 176 14.12 -7.30 30.86
N VAL A 177 14.33 -7.64 29.59
CA VAL A 177 15.64 -8.05 29.04
C VAL A 177 16.54 -6.80 28.99
N ILE A 178 17.63 -6.78 29.78
CA ILE A 178 18.47 -5.58 29.99
C ILE A 178 19.67 -5.50 29.00
N ASP A 179 20.08 -6.60 28.35
CA ASP A 179 21.27 -6.59 27.47
C ASP A 179 20.96 -6.60 25.95
N PRO A 180 21.77 -5.93 25.10
CA PRO A 180 21.55 -5.87 23.66
C PRO A 180 21.55 -7.26 23.02
N ILE A 181 20.53 -7.53 22.21
CA ILE A 181 20.36 -8.80 21.51
C ILE A 181 21.46 -8.93 20.44
N PRO A 182 22.54 -9.73 20.66
CA PRO A 182 23.82 -9.44 20.03
C PRO A 182 24.03 -10.13 18.69
N HIS A 183 23.12 -11.01 18.25
CA HIS A 183 23.35 -11.87 17.09
C HIS A 183 22.21 -11.83 16.07
N TYR A 184 22.59 -11.91 14.79
CA TYR A 184 21.71 -12.35 13.72
C TYR A 184 21.67 -13.88 13.69
N ARG A 185 20.49 -14.45 13.42
CA ARG A 185 20.36 -15.87 13.06
C ARG A 185 20.22 -15.99 11.55
N LEU A 186 21.26 -16.52 10.93
CA LEU A 186 21.42 -16.54 9.48
C LEU A 186 21.53 -17.97 8.98
N PHE A 187 20.74 -18.32 7.97
CA PHE A 187 20.93 -19.54 7.21
C PHE A 187 21.80 -19.24 5.98
N PHE A 188 23.07 -19.65 6.01
CA PHE A 188 24.01 -19.42 4.92
C PHE A 188 23.76 -20.41 3.78
N LYS A 189 23.35 -19.90 2.61
CA LYS A 189 22.84 -20.74 1.50
C LYS A 189 23.87 -21.71 0.96
N LYS A 190 25.11 -21.23 0.73
CA LYS A 190 26.21 -22.06 0.21
C LYS A 190 26.63 -23.14 1.19
N ALA A 191 26.63 -22.83 2.49
CA ALA A 191 27.05 -23.77 3.53
C ALA A 191 25.92 -24.73 3.96
N GLY A 192 24.66 -24.38 3.70
CA GLY A 192 23.49 -25.14 4.16
C GLY A 192 23.35 -25.20 5.68
N LYS A 193 23.86 -24.19 6.41
CA LYS A 193 23.92 -24.19 7.88
C LYS A 193 23.38 -22.89 8.46
N ILE A 194 22.66 -23.02 9.58
CA ILE A 194 22.30 -21.88 10.43
C ILE A 194 23.51 -21.52 11.29
N LYS A 195 23.81 -20.22 11.39
CA LYS A 195 24.81 -19.68 12.31
C LYS A 195 24.25 -18.45 13.03
N LEU A 196 24.72 -18.26 14.25
CA LEU A 196 24.55 -17.03 14.99
C LEU A 196 25.76 -16.14 14.72
N VAL A 197 25.51 -14.90 14.31
CA VAL A 197 26.56 -13.97 13.89
C VAL A 197 26.44 -12.67 14.68
N PRO A 198 27.48 -12.25 15.43
CA PRO A 198 27.45 -11.02 16.19
C PRO A 198 27.16 -9.80 15.32
N LYS A 199 26.28 -8.88 15.77
CA LYS A 199 25.91 -7.67 15.03
C LYS A 199 27.10 -6.73 14.84
N ASN A 200 28.03 -6.66 15.79
CA ASN A 200 29.27 -5.89 15.63
C ASN A 200 30.24 -6.47 14.58
N ASN A 201 30.01 -7.72 14.16
CA ASN A 201 30.85 -8.43 13.20
C ASN A 201 30.20 -8.55 11.81
N ALA A 202 28.96 -8.09 11.64
CA ALA A 202 28.20 -8.26 10.41
C ALA A 202 27.33 -7.05 10.08
N ARG A 203 27.33 -6.68 8.80
CA ARG A 203 26.29 -5.82 8.21
C ARG A 203 25.35 -6.68 7.37
N ILE A 204 24.05 -6.47 7.58
CA ILE A 204 22.98 -7.09 6.78
C ILE A 204 22.56 -6.13 5.69
N GLN A 205 22.74 -6.54 4.45
CA GLN A 205 22.17 -5.86 3.29
C GLN A 205 20.96 -6.66 2.81
N TYR A 206 19.78 -6.07 2.88
CA TYR A 206 18.57 -6.71 2.40
C TYR A 206 18.56 -6.79 0.88
N ILE A 207 18.19 -7.96 0.35
CA ILE A 207 17.93 -8.12 -1.07
C ILE A 207 16.42 -7.98 -1.23
N GLY A 208 15.97 -6.85 -1.78
CA GLY A 208 14.56 -6.57 -2.07
C GLY A 208 13.65 -6.57 -0.83
N VAL A 209 12.34 -6.69 -1.07
CA VAL A 209 11.30 -6.52 -0.05
C VAL A 209 10.45 -7.80 0.09
N PRO A 210 10.24 -8.32 1.32
CA PRO A 210 9.36 -9.47 1.53
C PRO A 210 7.91 -9.18 1.11
N PRO A 211 7.14 -10.15 0.58
CA PRO A 211 5.81 -9.90 0.00
C PRO A 211 4.82 -9.29 0.99
N ARG A 212 4.80 -9.79 2.24
CA ARG A 212 3.96 -9.25 3.31
C ARG A 212 4.28 -7.79 3.64
N ILE A 213 5.54 -7.38 3.54
CA ILE A 213 5.95 -5.99 3.76
C ILE A 213 5.52 -5.15 2.57
N HIS A 214 5.74 -5.62 1.35
CA HIS A 214 5.30 -4.94 0.14
C HIS A 214 3.77 -4.70 0.13
N GLU A 215 2.96 -5.71 0.45
CA GLU A 215 1.50 -5.59 0.58
C GLU A 215 1.09 -4.53 1.62
N LYS A 216 1.73 -4.51 2.79
CA LYS A 216 1.51 -3.47 3.81
C LYS A 216 1.86 -2.08 3.28
N MET A 217 2.93 -1.95 2.49
CA MET A 217 3.33 -0.69 1.89
C MET A 217 2.35 -0.21 0.81
N VAL A 218 1.73 -1.12 0.04
CA VAL A 218 0.65 -0.78 -0.90
C VAL A 218 -0.55 -0.19 -0.16
N ILE A 219 -0.97 -0.82 0.94
CA ILE A 219 -2.09 -0.33 1.77
C ILE A 219 -1.73 1.04 2.37
N ARG A 220 -0.53 1.17 2.95
CA ARG A 220 -0.06 2.42 3.55
C ARG A 220 0.04 3.55 2.52
N LEU A 221 0.47 3.27 1.28
CA LEU A 221 0.49 4.27 0.22
C LEU A 221 -0.94 4.78 -0.11
N ALA A 222 -1.93 3.89 -0.14
CA ALA A 222 -3.32 4.27 -0.35
C ALA A 222 -3.83 5.17 0.80
N GLU A 223 -3.50 4.84 2.05
CA GLU A 223 -3.83 5.67 3.22
C GLU A 223 -3.18 7.05 3.13
N ILE A 224 -1.87 7.12 2.86
CA ILE A 224 -1.12 8.37 2.66
C ILE A 224 -1.80 9.24 1.61
N LYS A 225 -2.11 8.67 0.44
CA LYS A 225 -2.75 9.41 -0.66
C LYS A 225 -4.12 9.95 -0.27
N LYS A 226 -4.92 9.20 0.49
CA LYS A 226 -6.21 9.69 1.02
C LYS A 226 -6.04 10.87 1.97
N GLN A 227 -4.98 10.88 2.78
CA GLN A 227 -4.68 12.02 3.65
C GLN A 227 -4.18 13.23 2.87
N ILE A 228 -3.37 13.03 1.82
CA ILE A 228 -2.96 14.11 0.91
C ILE A 228 -4.19 14.74 0.24
N ILE A 229 -5.13 13.92 -0.24
CA ILE A 229 -6.40 14.40 -0.82
C ILE A 229 -7.19 15.21 0.23
N ALA A 230 -7.31 14.70 1.46
CA ALA A 230 -7.98 15.41 2.56
C ALA A 230 -7.35 16.79 2.83
N ALA A 231 -6.02 16.84 2.94
CA ALA A 231 -5.27 18.04 3.28
C ALA A 231 -5.27 19.09 2.15
N SER A 232 -5.42 18.65 0.89
CA SER A 232 -5.40 19.56 -0.25
C SER A 232 -6.58 20.55 -0.28
N GLY A 233 -7.70 20.23 0.40
CA GLY A 233 -8.90 21.08 0.39
C GLY A 233 -9.55 21.27 -0.99
N VAL A 234 -9.05 20.62 -2.03
CA VAL A 234 -9.51 20.75 -3.42
C VAL A 234 -10.80 19.94 -3.59
N GLY A 235 -11.94 20.50 -3.17
CA GLY A 235 -13.23 19.83 -3.29
C GLY A 235 -14.45 20.73 -3.14
N THR A 236 -14.24 22.03 -2.95
CA THR A 236 -15.31 23.04 -2.84
C THR A 236 -15.56 23.82 -4.12
N ASP A 237 -14.78 23.57 -5.18
CA ASP A 237 -15.00 24.21 -6.47
C ASP A 237 -16.38 23.83 -7.00
N GLU A 238 -17.12 24.83 -7.50
CA GLU A 238 -18.46 24.64 -8.03
C GLU A 238 -18.41 23.61 -9.17
N VAL A 239 -19.12 22.48 -8.98
CA VAL A 239 -19.15 21.41 -9.96
C VAL A 239 -19.85 21.91 -11.22
N GLU A 240 -19.15 21.84 -12.36
CA GLU A 240 -19.74 22.15 -13.66
C GLU A 240 -20.96 21.24 -13.91
N MET A 241 -22.15 21.83 -13.96
CA MET A 241 -23.39 21.15 -14.30
C MET A 241 -23.84 21.60 -15.69
N VAL A 242 -24.32 20.64 -16.49
CA VAL A 242 -24.89 20.89 -17.81
C VAL A 242 -26.41 20.95 -17.66
N GLU A 243 -27.01 21.98 -18.25
CA GLU A 243 -28.47 22.10 -18.36
C GLU A 243 -28.97 21.28 -19.55
N LEU A 244 -30.00 20.48 -19.31
CA LEU A 244 -30.68 19.68 -20.29
C LEU A 244 -32.12 20.21 -20.37
N GLU A 245 -32.53 20.67 -21.54
CA GLU A 245 -33.85 21.29 -21.78
C GLU A 245 -35.03 20.34 -21.47
N GLY A 246 -34.76 19.04 -21.39
CA GLY A 246 -35.80 18.03 -21.29
C GLY A 246 -36.57 17.89 -22.59
N GLY A 247 -37.48 16.92 -22.62
CA GLY A 247 -38.14 16.49 -23.84
C GLY A 247 -38.60 15.05 -23.72
N CYS A 248 -39.24 14.55 -24.78
CA CYS A 248 -39.63 13.16 -24.89
C CYS A 248 -38.56 12.40 -25.68
N PHE A 249 -38.16 11.24 -25.18
CA PHE A 249 -37.23 10.34 -25.84
C PHE A 249 -37.69 8.90 -25.72
N ILE A 250 -37.13 8.05 -26.56
CA ILE A 250 -37.37 6.62 -26.55
C ILE A 250 -36.36 5.96 -25.60
N MET A 251 -36.86 5.46 -24.46
CA MET A 251 -36.07 4.79 -23.42
C MET A 251 -36.06 3.27 -23.65
N GLY A 252 -34.92 2.63 -23.36
CA GLY A 252 -34.73 1.19 -23.50
C GLY A 252 -34.09 0.74 -24.81
N SER A 253 -34.12 -0.56 -25.08
CA SER A 253 -33.45 -1.20 -26.22
C SER A 253 -34.18 -2.44 -26.72
N GLU A 254 -34.17 -2.67 -28.04
CA GLU A 254 -34.68 -3.92 -28.65
C GLU A 254 -33.67 -5.08 -28.57
N GLY A 255 -32.50 -4.86 -27.97
CA GLY A 255 -31.44 -5.87 -27.81
C GLY A 255 -31.83 -7.10 -27.00
N GLU A 256 -30.86 -7.96 -26.68
CA GLU A 256 -31.14 -9.24 -26.01
C GLU A 256 -31.47 -9.11 -24.51
N ASN A 257 -31.15 -7.97 -23.90
CA ASN A 257 -31.35 -7.77 -22.47
C ASN A 257 -32.82 -7.48 -22.14
N MET A 258 -33.44 -8.36 -21.35
CA MET A 258 -34.87 -8.26 -21.00
C MET A 258 -35.17 -7.09 -20.07
N ASP A 259 -34.19 -6.64 -19.28
CA ASP A 259 -34.36 -5.52 -18.34
C ASP A 259 -34.40 -4.16 -19.05
N GLU A 260 -34.03 -4.10 -20.34
CA GLU A 260 -34.06 -2.90 -21.17
C GLU A 260 -35.37 -2.75 -21.97
N LYS A 261 -36.35 -3.65 -21.75
CA LYS A 261 -37.61 -3.76 -22.49
C LYS A 261 -38.84 -3.49 -21.62
N PRO A 262 -39.98 -3.07 -22.22
CA PRO A 262 -40.13 -2.69 -23.62
C PRO A 262 -39.53 -1.31 -23.90
N VAL A 263 -39.22 -1.06 -25.17
CA VAL A 263 -38.93 0.29 -25.64
C VAL A 263 -40.20 1.14 -25.52
N HIS A 264 -40.10 2.30 -24.86
CA HIS A 264 -41.26 3.17 -24.62
C HIS A 264 -40.84 4.65 -24.55
N GLU A 265 -41.80 5.54 -24.81
CA GLU A 265 -41.58 6.99 -24.73
C GLU A 265 -41.60 7.47 -23.27
N VAL A 266 -40.63 8.29 -22.91
CA VAL A 266 -40.55 8.96 -21.61
C VAL A 266 -40.31 10.45 -21.82
N CYS A 267 -41.10 11.30 -21.16
CA CYS A 267 -40.97 12.75 -21.22
C CYS A 267 -40.42 13.31 -19.91
N LEU A 268 -39.36 14.10 -19.99
CA LEU A 268 -38.67 14.71 -18.85
C LEU A 268 -38.82 16.23 -18.88
N SER A 269 -38.99 16.84 -17.71
CA SER A 269 -38.84 18.29 -17.56
C SER A 269 -37.36 18.68 -17.60
N PRO A 270 -37.03 19.96 -17.91
CA PRO A 270 -35.65 20.43 -17.84
C PRO A 270 -34.99 20.16 -16.49
N PHE A 271 -33.71 19.78 -16.51
CA PHE A 271 -32.92 19.51 -15.32
C PHE A 271 -31.43 19.79 -15.57
N LYS A 272 -30.66 19.91 -14.49
CA LYS A 272 -29.19 20.05 -14.56
C LYS A 272 -28.52 18.79 -14.07
N MET A 273 -27.46 18.34 -14.75
CA MET A 273 -26.69 17.16 -14.38
C MET A 273 -25.19 17.48 -14.31
N ASP A 274 -24.48 16.93 -13.32
CA ASP A 274 -23.02 17.04 -13.25
C ASP A 274 -22.38 16.52 -14.54
N LYS A 275 -21.47 17.30 -15.13
CA LYS A 275 -20.79 16.94 -16.39
C LYS A 275 -19.92 15.69 -16.27
N TYR A 276 -19.34 15.48 -15.09
CA TYR A 276 -18.45 14.37 -14.78
C TYR A 276 -18.97 13.60 -13.56
N GLU A 277 -18.51 12.35 -13.42
CA GLU A 277 -18.69 11.58 -12.19
C GLU A 277 -18.06 12.31 -10.99
N VAL A 278 -18.65 12.12 -9.80
CA VAL A 278 -18.16 12.73 -8.56
C VAL A 278 -16.74 12.24 -8.28
N THR A 279 -15.81 13.18 -8.14
CA THR A 279 -14.41 12.87 -7.86
C THR A 279 -14.17 12.54 -6.38
N GLN A 280 -13.09 11.82 -6.10
CA GLN A 280 -12.68 11.48 -4.74
C GLN A 280 -12.43 12.69 -3.86
N SER A 281 -11.83 13.76 -4.40
CA SER A 281 -11.55 14.96 -3.62
C SER A 281 -12.82 15.71 -3.25
N GLN A 282 -13.79 15.83 -4.17
CA GLN A 282 -15.12 16.41 -3.90
C GLN A 282 -15.89 15.61 -2.85
N TYR A 283 -15.92 14.28 -3.00
CA TYR A 283 -16.62 13.41 -2.06
C TYR A 283 -16.02 13.47 -0.66
N GLN A 284 -14.69 13.41 -0.57
CA GLN A 284 -13.97 13.47 0.70
C GLN A 284 -14.09 14.84 1.37
N ALA A 285 -14.08 15.94 0.61
CA ALA A 285 -14.32 17.27 1.16
C ALA A 285 -15.75 17.42 1.74
N THR A 286 -16.73 16.73 1.15
CA THR A 286 -18.15 16.83 1.54
C THR A 286 -18.53 15.90 2.71
N LEU A 287 -18.03 14.66 2.70
CA LEU A 287 -18.38 13.63 3.70
C LEU A 287 -17.24 13.30 4.68
N GLY A 288 -16.05 13.87 4.51
CA GLY A 288 -14.91 13.64 5.40
C GLY A 288 -14.26 12.26 5.28
N ARG A 289 -14.62 11.47 4.26
CA ARG A 289 -14.11 10.10 4.06
C ARG A 289 -13.94 9.76 2.58
N ASN A 290 -13.05 8.82 2.27
CA ASN A 290 -12.83 8.32 0.92
C ASN A 290 -12.85 6.78 0.89
N PRO A 291 -13.96 6.16 0.44
CA PRO A 291 -14.12 4.71 0.41
C PRO A 291 -13.37 4.02 -0.74
N SER A 292 -12.81 4.80 -1.68
CA SER A 292 -12.21 4.27 -2.89
C SER A 292 -11.02 3.34 -2.60
N ARG A 293 -10.99 2.21 -3.30
CA ARG A 293 -9.86 1.31 -3.50
C ARG A 293 -8.80 1.93 -4.42
N PHE A 294 -9.19 2.54 -5.53
CA PHE A 294 -8.23 3.17 -6.45
C PHE A 294 -8.07 4.63 -6.05
N VAL A 295 -6.93 5.02 -5.46
CA VAL A 295 -6.80 6.35 -4.86
C VAL A 295 -6.24 7.37 -5.84
N GLY A 296 -6.98 8.45 -6.08
CA GLY A 296 -6.53 9.60 -6.85
C GLY A 296 -7.53 10.75 -6.80
N ALA A 297 -7.07 11.98 -6.54
CA ALA A 297 -7.94 13.12 -6.24
C ALA A 297 -9.00 13.39 -7.32
N LYS A 298 -8.59 13.29 -8.60
CA LYS A 298 -9.44 13.54 -9.78
C LYS A 298 -10.11 12.27 -10.34
N LEU A 299 -9.90 11.11 -9.71
CA LEU A 299 -10.58 9.89 -10.12
C LEU A 299 -12.03 9.92 -9.59
N PRO A 300 -12.97 9.27 -10.27
CA PRO A 300 -14.29 9.00 -9.73
C PRO A 300 -14.18 8.30 -8.37
N VAL A 301 -15.04 8.68 -7.43
CA VAL A 301 -15.15 7.97 -6.16
C VAL A 301 -15.94 6.67 -6.36
N GLU A 302 -15.45 5.58 -5.80
CA GLU A 302 -16.08 4.25 -5.91
C GLU A 302 -16.15 3.53 -4.55
N ARG A 303 -16.83 2.37 -4.52
CA ARG A 303 -17.28 1.68 -3.29
C ARG A 303 -18.20 2.53 -2.41
N VAL A 304 -19.02 3.35 -3.06
CA VAL A 304 -20.05 4.14 -2.40
C VAL A 304 -21.39 3.41 -2.53
N ASN A 305 -22.05 3.16 -1.41
CA ASN A 305 -23.41 2.60 -1.41
C ASN A 305 -24.45 3.68 -1.73
N TRP A 306 -25.68 3.28 -2.06
CA TRP A 306 -26.73 4.23 -2.43
C TRP A 306 -27.05 5.27 -1.32
N PRO A 307 -27.19 4.89 -0.03
CA PRO A 307 -27.42 5.87 1.05
C PRO A 307 -26.35 6.96 1.13
N ASP A 308 -25.09 6.56 1.03
CA ASP A 308 -23.93 7.47 1.07
C ASP A 308 -23.91 8.42 -0.15
N ALA A 309 -24.27 7.89 -1.33
CA ALA A 309 -24.40 8.67 -2.56
C ALA A 309 -25.51 9.74 -2.43
N ASN A 310 -26.64 9.35 -1.85
CA ASN A 310 -27.76 10.27 -1.61
C ASN A 310 -27.42 11.31 -0.52
N GLU A 311 -26.70 10.91 0.54
CA GLU A 311 -26.21 11.84 1.57
C GLU A 311 -25.31 12.92 0.95
N TYR A 312 -24.33 12.52 0.11
CA TYR A 312 -23.47 13.44 -0.62
C TYR A 312 -24.28 14.47 -1.41
N CYS A 313 -25.25 14.02 -2.21
CA CYS A 313 -26.11 14.90 -3.00
C CYS A 313 -26.87 15.88 -2.10
N ARG A 314 -27.49 15.40 -1.02
CA ARG A 314 -28.28 16.23 -0.09
C ARG A 314 -27.44 17.31 0.59
N LYS A 315 -26.20 17.02 0.98
CA LYS A 315 -25.31 18.04 1.58
C LYS A 315 -25.01 19.21 0.63
N LEU A 316 -25.05 18.96 -0.68
CA LEU A 316 -24.82 19.97 -1.71
C LEU A 316 -26.13 20.57 -2.29
N GLY A 317 -27.29 20.22 -1.72
CA GLY A 317 -28.58 20.65 -2.26
C GLY A 317 -28.91 20.03 -3.63
N LYS A 318 -28.30 18.89 -3.96
CA LYS A 318 -28.53 18.11 -5.17
C LYS A 318 -29.33 16.84 -4.86
N ARG A 319 -29.63 16.04 -5.89
CA ARG A 319 -30.21 14.68 -5.78
C ARG A 319 -29.55 13.73 -6.77
N LEU A 320 -29.80 12.42 -6.59
CA LEU A 320 -29.49 11.43 -7.61
C LEU A 320 -30.45 11.55 -8.82
N PRO A 321 -30.01 11.19 -10.04
CA PRO A 321 -30.85 11.12 -11.22
C PRO A 321 -31.85 9.98 -11.08
N THR A 322 -32.99 10.13 -11.71
CA THR A 322 -33.79 8.97 -12.08
C THR A 322 -33.07 8.19 -13.18
N GLU A 323 -33.44 6.93 -13.37
CA GLU A 323 -32.90 6.12 -14.47
C GLU A 323 -33.16 6.76 -15.83
N ALA A 324 -34.38 7.28 -16.04
CA ALA A 324 -34.76 7.98 -17.27
C ALA A 324 -33.93 9.24 -17.51
N GLU A 325 -33.69 10.06 -16.47
CA GLU A 325 -32.82 11.25 -16.59
C GLU A 325 -31.38 10.88 -16.95
N TRP A 326 -30.88 9.79 -16.38
CA TRP A 326 -29.53 9.31 -16.68
C TRP A 326 -29.42 8.80 -18.12
N GLU A 327 -30.38 8.02 -18.59
CA GLU A 327 -30.37 7.51 -19.98
C GLU A 327 -30.56 8.64 -21.00
N TYR A 328 -31.47 9.58 -20.74
CA TYR A 328 -31.67 10.77 -21.56
C TYR A 328 -30.38 11.56 -21.74
N ALA A 329 -29.69 11.87 -20.64
CA ALA A 329 -28.41 12.56 -20.66
C ALA A 329 -27.32 11.75 -21.39
N ALA A 330 -27.26 10.44 -21.18
CA ALA A 330 -26.29 9.56 -21.84
C ALA A 330 -26.49 9.46 -23.36
N ARG A 331 -27.72 9.67 -23.85
CA ARG A 331 -28.05 9.72 -25.28
C ARG A 331 -27.82 11.09 -25.93
N GLY A 332 -27.45 12.11 -25.14
CA GLY A 332 -27.16 13.46 -25.62
C GLY A 332 -28.30 14.47 -25.50
N GLY A 333 -29.39 14.12 -24.81
CA GLY A 333 -30.62 14.93 -24.73
C GLY A 333 -31.49 14.83 -25.97
#